data_AF-A0A562V3Z3-F1
#
_entry.id   AF-A0A562V3Z3-F1
#
_cell.length_a   1.000
_cell.length_b   1.000
_cell.length_c   1.000
_cell.angle_alpha   90.00
_cell.angle_beta   90.00
_cell.angle_gamma   90.00
#
_symmetry.space_group_name_H-M   'P 1'
#
loop_
_entity.id
_entity.type
_entity.pdbx_description
1 polymer ?
#
loop_
_entity_poly.entity_id
_entity_poly.type
_entity_poly.pdbx_seq_one_letter_code
_entity_poly.pdbx_strand_id
1 'polypeptide(L)'
;MTEVIWETTVEVARNEPGGTIGRVVQAVARGRAGPLFPPLETVIDEDGTTQDSEPAGEAAAGFVAAVLRMERFRPLRDTFETVAAWCERMAALYRDTVAHGVLSPDNGHLFGPLVVEAFTACAADALPDVAKHVATRRHQYLRSLELFLYRFSRDAVAGWPADRRFTGTVVHLSVPDGHSHNGGQRLIRVRLDGGGVIAYRPQPVHGPDRFLAVAEPEEPPASVFDMLNRLPAASGPVRLPTVRSWVGGGDDADCYSWHEWLGGGPSPATAVTGPGYWRRAGALTAACGALGITGWTSERPGGRHGRYQCMSMGLEHVLRAEAGEVYRMVTAAGWEHGAGPTGAPVRLRRAGTRWWLIRVPGRMRPLRGPGDIDRHRQLPDFLTGMFDAWTLICREHDRIADFLADGPVLLSRVSLRPDVEYRQVLWHRITTGAEPPNWSPHPAEREQLERGDVPYFVAEPGDPDLWALWAPPRSSGRIKVSPTIALAGSGGMPSQPRLQRLVRLGELLRDAVVAAKQPAARAGHVLAGMETLPELSFDRAAT
;
A
#
# COMPACT_ATOMS: atom_id res chain seq x y z
N MET A 1 1.22 -18.54 16.26
CA MET A 1 2.21 -19.62 16.06
C MET A 1 2.58 -19.68 14.58
N THR A 2 3.79 -20.12 14.23
CA THR A 2 4.16 -20.39 12.84
C THR A 2 3.51 -21.70 12.40
N GLU A 3 2.82 -21.69 11.26
CA GLU A 3 2.12 -22.85 10.72
C GLU A 3 2.84 -23.36 9.48
N VAL A 4 3.07 -24.66 9.36
CA VAL A 4 3.67 -25.26 8.16
C VAL A 4 2.56 -25.49 7.15
N ILE A 5 2.65 -24.81 6.00
CA ILE A 5 1.70 -24.97 4.89
C ILE A 5 2.11 -26.16 4.03
N TRP A 6 3.39 -26.27 3.73
CA TRP A 6 3.93 -27.30 2.84
C TRP A 6 5.39 -27.59 3.17
N GLU A 7 5.83 -28.80 2.85
CA GLU A 7 7.17 -29.28 3.08
C GLU A 7 7.65 -30.15 1.92
N THR A 8 8.95 -30.07 1.62
CA THR A 8 9.60 -30.99 0.69
C THR A 8 11.09 -31.18 1.03
N THR A 9 11.68 -32.24 0.49
CA THR A 9 13.11 -32.48 0.51
C THR A 9 13.64 -32.39 -0.91
N VAL A 10 14.63 -31.52 -1.14
CA VAL A 10 15.27 -31.35 -2.44
C VAL A 10 16.72 -31.75 -2.35
N GLU A 11 17.08 -32.82 -3.03
CA GLU A 11 18.46 -33.08 -3.41
C GLU A 11 18.81 -32.22 -4.62
N VAL A 12 20.00 -31.63 -4.61
CA VAL A 12 20.44 -30.72 -5.69
C VAL A 12 20.50 -31.51 -7.00
N ALA A 13 19.49 -31.35 -7.83
CA ALA A 13 19.42 -32.00 -9.13
C ALA A 13 20.45 -31.37 -10.07
N ARG A 14 21.33 -32.20 -10.65
CA ARG A 14 22.41 -31.76 -11.54
C ARG A 14 21.96 -31.34 -12.95
N ASN A 15 20.74 -31.71 -13.35
CA ASN A 15 20.25 -31.36 -14.68
C ASN A 15 19.59 -29.99 -14.64
N GLU A 16 20.08 -29.06 -15.45
CA GLU A 16 19.45 -27.74 -15.62
C GLU A 16 18.18 -27.88 -16.46
N PRO A 17 17.02 -27.32 -16.02
CA PRO A 17 15.86 -27.22 -16.90
C PRO A 17 16.18 -26.31 -18.10
N GLY A 18 15.67 -26.65 -19.28
CA GLY A 18 15.77 -25.79 -20.47
C GLY A 18 14.70 -24.69 -20.49
N GLY A 19 14.73 -23.85 -21.54
CA GLY A 19 13.67 -22.89 -21.84
C GLY A 19 13.51 -21.75 -20.81
N THR A 20 12.29 -21.28 -20.62
CA THR A 20 11.98 -20.17 -19.69
C THR A 20 12.30 -20.54 -18.25
N ILE A 21 12.01 -21.77 -17.84
CA ILE A 21 12.32 -22.26 -16.49
C ILE A 21 13.82 -22.25 -16.23
N GLY A 22 14.63 -22.70 -17.20
CA GLY A 22 16.10 -22.61 -17.12
C GLY A 22 16.60 -21.19 -16.87
N ARG A 23 16.08 -20.21 -17.62
CA ARG A 23 16.42 -18.79 -17.44
C ARG A 23 16.10 -18.29 -16.04
N VAL A 24 14.91 -18.62 -15.51
CA VAL A 24 14.50 -18.23 -14.15
C VAL A 24 15.39 -18.86 -13.09
N VAL A 25 15.68 -20.16 -13.19
CA VAL A 25 16.57 -20.88 -12.26
C VAL A 25 17.97 -20.26 -12.25
N GLN A 26 18.55 -19.99 -13.43
CA GLN A 26 19.85 -19.32 -13.53
C GLN A 26 19.81 -17.89 -12.97
N ALA A 27 18.70 -17.17 -13.14
CA ALA A 27 18.54 -15.83 -12.57
C ALA A 27 18.43 -15.87 -11.03
N VAL A 28 17.82 -16.89 -10.45
CA VAL A 28 17.81 -17.14 -8.98
C VAL A 28 19.22 -17.48 -8.49
N ALA A 29 19.97 -18.34 -9.21
CA ALA A 29 21.34 -18.66 -8.86
C ALA A 29 22.22 -17.40 -8.79
N ARG A 30 22.00 -16.45 -9.70
CA ARG A 30 22.68 -15.14 -9.76
C ARG A 30 22.08 -14.07 -8.83
N GLY A 31 21.05 -14.39 -8.04
CA GLY A 31 20.40 -13.45 -7.12
C GLY A 31 19.60 -12.33 -7.80
N ARG A 32 19.19 -12.48 -9.06
CA ARG A 32 18.42 -11.47 -9.81
C ARG A 32 16.90 -11.70 -9.78
N ALA A 33 16.49 -12.94 -9.56
CA ALA A 33 15.09 -13.38 -9.62
C ALA A 33 14.53 -13.89 -8.29
N GLY A 34 15.26 -13.66 -7.19
CA GLY A 34 14.81 -14.01 -5.83
C GLY A 34 13.41 -13.45 -5.47
N PRO A 35 13.06 -12.20 -5.82
CA PRO A 35 11.73 -11.66 -5.52
C PRO A 35 10.55 -12.38 -6.20
N LEU A 36 10.81 -13.29 -7.16
CA LEU A 36 9.75 -14.14 -7.73
C LEU A 36 9.18 -15.13 -6.71
N PHE A 37 9.93 -15.50 -5.68
CA PHE A 37 9.57 -16.56 -4.76
C PHE A 37 9.32 -16.03 -3.34
N PRO A 38 8.59 -16.76 -2.48
CA PRO A 38 8.39 -16.31 -1.11
C PRO A 38 9.74 -16.06 -0.40
N PRO A 39 9.87 -15.00 0.42
CA PRO A 39 11.13 -14.68 1.07
C PRO A 39 11.64 -15.84 1.93
N LEU A 40 12.95 -16.03 1.97
CA LEU A 40 13.64 -17.00 2.80
C LEU A 40 13.86 -16.43 4.20
N GLU A 41 13.22 -17.05 5.18
CA GLU A 41 13.45 -16.79 6.59
C GLU A 41 14.78 -17.43 7.02
N THR A 42 15.69 -16.59 7.54
CA THR A 42 16.96 -17.01 8.11
C THR A 42 16.98 -16.65 9.60
N VAL A 43 17.34 -17.61 10.46
CA VAL A 43 17.59 -17.35 11.88
C VAL A 43 18.94 -16.66 11.98
N ILE A 44 18.97 -15.45 12.54
CA ILE A 44 20.18 -14.62 12.64
C ILE A 44 20.77 -14.58 14.05
N ASP A 45 19.98 -14.88 15.07
CA ASP A 45 20.42 -14.88 16.48
C ASP A 45 19.94 -16.12 17.23
N GLU A 46 20.66 -16.49 18.29
CA GLU A 46 20.35 -17.63 19.16
C GLU A 46 19.02 -17.47 19.92
N ASP A 47 18.52 -16.24 20.06
CA ASP A 47 17.22 -15.94 20.67
C ASP A 47 16.03 -16.24 19.75
N GLY A 48 16.30 -16.76 18.54
CA GLY A 48 15.29 -17.08 17.54
C GLY A 48 14.87 -15.89 16.69
N THR A 49 15.61 -14.77 16.72
CA THR A 49 15.37 -13.65 15.81
C THR A 49 15.61 -14.09 14.36
N THR A 50 14.63 -13.78 13.51
CA THR A 50 14.67 -14.10 12.09
C THR A 50 14.72 -12.84 11.22
N GLN A 51 15.47 -12.96 10.12
CA GLN A 51 15.57 -11.99 9.05
C GLN A 51 15.09 -12.61 7.73
N ASP A 52 14.32 -11.84 6.98
CA ASP A 52 13.90 -12.20 5.64
C ASP A 52 15.00 -11.86 4.63
N SER A 53 15.25 -12.78 3.71
CA SER A 53 16.15 -12.60 2.57
C SER A 53 15.48 -13.07 1.29
N GLU A 54 15.95 -12.58 0.14
CA GLU A 54 15.47 -13.08 -1.15
C GLU A 54 16.14 -14.43 -1.46
N PRO A 55 15.40 -15.44 -1.95
CA PRO A 55 16.00 -16.71 -2.38
C PRO A 55 17.06 -16.47 -3.46
N ALA A 56 18.31 -16.83 -3.17
CA ALA A 56 19.44 -16.65 -4.08
C ALA A 56 20.48 -17.77 -3.95
N GLY A 57 21.32 -17.91 -4.96
CA GLY A 57 22.40 -18.89 -5.00
C GLY A 57 21.97 -20.30 -5.42
N GLU A 58 22.94 -21.19 -5.57
CA GLU A 58 22.77 -22.55 -6.12
C GLU A 58 21.73 -23.38 -5.37
N ALA A 59 21.67 -23.25 -4.04
CA ALA A 59 20.70 -24.01 -3.25
C ALA A 59 19.25 -23.57 -3.50
N ALA A 60 19.00 -22.26 -3.62
CA ALA A 60 17.69 -21.74 -3.97
C ALA A 60 17.32 -22.09 -5.42
N ALA A 61 18.29 -21.99 -6.34
CA ALA A 61 18.10 -22.39 -7.73
C ALA A 61 17.76 -23.88 -7.87
N GLY A 62 18.48 -24.76 -7.16
CA GLY A 62 18.22 -26.19 -7.11
C GLY A 62 16.85 -26.51 -6.51
N PHE A 63 16.45 -25.81 -5.44
CA PHE A 63 15.09 -25.88 -4.89
C PHE A 63 14.05 -25.51 -5.94
N VAL A 64 14.15 -24.33 -6.56
CA VAL A 64 13.21 -23.86 -7.58
C VAL A 64 13.11 -24.86 -8.74
N ALA A 65 14.24 -25.36 -9.24
CA ALA A 65 14.29 -26.34 -10.33
C ALA A 65 13.58 -27.66 -9.96
N ALA A 66 13.77 -28.15 -8.73
CA ALA A 66 13.13 -29.37 -8.26
C ALA A 66 11.62 -29.18 -8.06
N VAL A 67 11.21 -28.08 -7.43
CA VAL A 67 9.81 -27.77 -7.17
C VAL A 67 9.03 -27.61 -8.47
N LEU A 68 9.59 -26.90 -9.44
CA LEU A 68 8.95 -26.70 -10.74
C LEU A 68 8.83 -27.99 -11.55
N ARG A 69 9.48 -29.11 -11.19
CA ARG A 69 9.26 -30.42 -11.83
C ARG A 69 8.08 -31.19 -11.25
N MET A 70 7.64 -30.86 -10.06
CA MET A 70 6.50 -31.54 -9.42
C MET A 70 5.21 -31.22 -10.19
N GLU A 71 4.31 -32.20 -10.31
CA GLU A 71 3.10 -32.01 -11.13
C GLU A 71 2.17 -30.94 -10.57
N ARG A 72 2.09 -30.81 -9.23
CA ARG A 72 1.29 -29.77 -8.58
C ARG A 72 1.72 -28.33 -8.92
N PHE A 73 2.96 -28.14 -9.37
CA PHE A 73 3.49 -26.84 -9.82
C PHE A 73 3.35 -26.64 -11.34
N ARG A 74 2.65 -27.52 -12.05
CA ARG A 74 2.34 -27.33 -13.48
C ARG A 74 1.64 -25.98 -13.77
N PRO A 75 0.64 -25.51 -12.99
CA PRO A 75 0.03 -24.21 -13.23
C PRO A 75 1.02 -23.04 -13.16
N LEU A 76 2.04 -23.16 -12.31
CA LEU A 76 3.10 -22.16 -12.20
C LEU A 76 4.07 -22.24 -13.39
N ARG A 77 4.44 -23.43 -13.88
CA ARG A 77 5.22 -23.58 -15.12
C ARG A 77 4.51 -22.92 -16.31
N ASP A 78 3.22 -23.21 -16.49
CA ASP A 78 2.39 -22.63 -17.56
C ASP A 78 2.32 -21.11 -17.45
N THR A 79 2.36 -20.58 -16.22
CA THR A 79 2.43 -19.14 -15.96
C THR A 79 3.75 -18.54 -16.43
N PHE A 80 4.89 -19.16 -16.16
CA PHE A 80 6.18 -18.68 -16.67
C PHE A 80 6.24 -18.64 -18.20
N GLU A 81 5.76 -19.67 -18.89
CA GLU A 81 5.77 -19.67 -20.36
C GLU A 81 4.82 -18.60 -20.94
N THR A 82 3.66 -18.42 -20.32
CA THR A 82 2.73 -17.35 -20.72
C THR A 82 3.33 -15.96 -20.49
N VAL A 83 3.99 -15.75 -19.34
CA VAL A 83 4.67 -14.49 -19.02
C VAL A 83 5.82 -14.23 -19.99
N ALA A 84 6.62 -15.25 -20.33
CA ALA A 84 7.70 -15.11 -21.31
C ALA A 84 7.17 -14.66 -22.68
N ALA A 85 6.15 -15.36 -23.21
CA ALA A 85 5.52 -14.97 -24.47
C ALA A 85 4.88 -13.57 -24.39
N TRP A 86 4.32 -13.19 -23.25
CA TRP A 86 3.80 -11.84 -23.03
C TRP A 86 4.91 -10.78 -23.05
N CYS A 87 6.00 -11.02 -22.32
CA CYS A 87 7.17 -10.12 -22.26
C CYS A 87 7.75 -9.87 -23.65
N GLU A 88 7.92 -10.93 -24.46
CA GLU A 88 8.45 -10.80 -25.83
C GLU A 88 7.55 -9.93 -26.71
N ARG A 89 6.22 -10.16 -26.68
CA ARG A 89 5.26 -9.34 -27.44
C ARG A 89 5.25 -7.89 -26.99
N MET A 90 5.19 -7.65 -25.68
CA MET A 90 5.11 -6.29 -25.13
C MET A 90 6.42 -5.53 -25.28
N ALA A 91 7.57 -6.19 -25.15
CA ALA A 91 8.88 -5.58 -25.41
C ALA A 91 9.02 -5.15 -26.87
N ALA A 92 8.47 -5.92 -27.82
CA ALA A 92 8.44 -5.52 -29.23
C ALA A 92 7.50 -4.33 -29.47
N LEU A 93 6.31 -4.34 -28.87
CA LEU A 93 5.30 -3.28 -29.04
C LEU A 93 5.74 -1.94 -28.42
N TYR A 94 6.38 -1.98 -27.26
CA TYR A 94 6.78 -0.79 -26.49
C TYR A 94 8.30 -0.56 -26.51
N ARG A 95 9.00 -1.01 -27.56
CA ARG A 95 10.47 -0.95 -27.66
C ARG A 95 11.06 0.46 -27.55
N ASP A 96 10.30 1.47 -27.96
CA ASP A 96 10.73 2.88 -27.94
C ASP A 96 10.46 3.53 -26.57
N THR A 97 9.67 2.87 -25.72
CA THR A 97 9.21 3.39 -24.42
C THR A 97 9.86 2.64 -23.25
N VAL A 98 10.16 1.34 -23.43
CA VAL A 98 10.68 0.46 -22.38
C VAL A 98 12.01 -0.16 -22.81
N ALA A 99 13.03 -0.01 -21.97
CA ALA A 99 14.37 -0.49 -22.25
C ALA A 99 14.41 -2.02 -22.35
N HIS A 100 15.36 -2.51 -23.16
CA HIS A 100 15.59 -3.93 -23.32
C HIS A 100 15.86 -4.61 -21.97
N GLY A 101 15.18 -5.75 -21.74
CA GLY A 101 15.34 -6.55 -20.52
C GLY A 101 14.50 -6.12 -19.32
N VAL A 102 13.82 -4.96 -19.37
CA VAL A 102 12.89 -4.56 -18.29
C VAL A 102 11.67 -5.48 -18.24
N LEU A 103 11.10 -5.79 -19.42
CA LEU A 103 10.05 -6.79 -19.58
C LEU A 103 10.71 -8.15 -19.81
N SER A 104 11.00 -8.86 -18.73
CA SER A 104 11.63 -10.18 -18.76
C SER A 104 10.95 -11.10 -17.75
N PRO A 105 10.73 -12.40 -18.06
CA PRO A 105 10.11 -13.34 -17.12
C PRO A 105 10.91 -13.54 -15.83
N ASP A 106 12.19 -13.16 -15.79
CA ASP A 106 13.04 -13.17 -14.58
C ASP A 106 13.02 -11.85 -13.77
N ASN A 107 12.23 -10.85 -14.18
CA ASN A 107 12.05 -9.61 -13.42
C ASN A 107 11.18 -9.88 -12.17
N GLY A 108 11.85 -10.26 -11.08
CA GLY A 108 11.20 -10.56 -9.80
C GLY A 108 10.44 -9.39 -9.20
N HIS A 109 10.90 -8.15 -9.38
CA HIS A 109 10.22 -6.99 -8.82
C HIS A 109 8.93 -6.65 -9.55
N LEU A 110 8.82 -7.00 -10.83
CA LEU A 110 7.57 -6.89 -11.57
C LEU A 110 6.68 -8.09 -11.22
N PHE A 111 7.09 -9.31 -11.57
CA PHE A 111 6.21 -10.50 -11.53
C PHE A 111 6.11 -11.19 -10.16
N GLY A 112 6.86 -10.76 -9.16
CA GLY A 112 6.89 -11.35 -7.82
C GLY A 112 5.53 -11.56 -7.18
N PRO A 113 4.64 -10.54 -7.11
CA PRO A 113 3.30 -10.71 -6.54
C PRO A 113 2.50 -11.85 -7.19
N LEU A 114 2.54 -11.97 -8.52
CA LEU A 114 1.85 -13.04 -9.25
C LEU A 114 2.48 -14.41 -8.95
N VAL A 115 3.80 -14.51 -9.01
CA VAL A 115 4.51 -15.78 -8.85
C VAL A 115 4.44 -16.28 -7.41
N VAL A 116 4.53 -15.41 -6.41
CA VAL A 116 4.40 -15.77 -4.99
C VAL A 116 2.99 -16.26 -4.68
N GLU A 117 1.95 -15.61 -5.21
CA GLU A 117 0.56 -16.06 -5.07
C GLU A 117 0.36 -17.45 -5.71
N ALA A 118 0.79 -17.61 -6.96
CA ALA A 118 0.67 -18.88 -7.69
C ALA A 118 1.49 -20.02 -7.05
N PHE A 119 2.72 -19.74 -6.62
CA PHE A 119 3.56 -20.68 -5.89
C PHE A 119 2.87 -21.16 -4.61
N THR A 120 2.31 -20.22 -3.85
CA THR A 120 1.64 -20.54 -2.58
C THR A 120 0.39 -21.38 -2.82
N ALA A 121 -0.42 -21.04 -3.83
CA ALA A 121 -1.58 -21.83 -4.21
C ALA A 121 -1.21 -23.27 -4.61
N CYS A 122 -0.16 -23.46 -5.43
CA CYS A 122 0.37 -24.77 -5.81
C CYS A 122 0.96 -25.56 -4.63
N ALA A 123 1.63 -24.88 -3.70
CA ALA A 123 2.25 -25.51 -2.54
C ALA A 123 1.20 -25.96 -1.52
N ALA A 124 0.22 -25.08 -1.22
CA ALA A 124 -0.85 -25.36 -0.29
C ALA A 124 -1.84 -26.40 -0.83
N ASP A 125 -2.17 -26.31 -2.13
CA ASP A 125 -3.08 -27.23 -2.82
C ASP A 125 -4.43 -27.41 -2.09
N ALA A 126 -4.87 -26.32 -1.46
CA ALA A 126 -6.07 -26.30 -0.64
C ALA A 126 -7.29 -25.77 -1.40
N LEU A 127 -7.08 -25.10 -2.54
CA LEU A 127 -8.16 -24.58 -3.38
C LEU A 127 -8.84 -25.72 -4.15
N PRO A 128 -10.17 -25.65 -4.37
CA PRO A 128 -10.88 -26.65 -5.17
C PRO A 128 -10.36 -26.83 -6.60
N ASP A 129 -9.82 -25.75 -7.18
CA ASP A 129 -9.21 -25.74 -8.53
C ASP A 129 -8.05 -24.73 -8.58
N VAL A 130 -6.85 -25.21 -8.20
CA VAL A 130 -5.61 -24.41 -8.22
C VAL A 130 -5.28 -23.92 -9.63
N ALA A 131 -5.49 -24.76 -10.65
CA ALA A 131 -5.15 -24.42 -12.03
C ALA A 131 -5.99 -23.25 -12.55
N LYS A 132 -7.31 -23.29 -12.31
CA LYS A 132 -8.22 -22.18 -12.67
C LYS A 132 -7.91 -20.92 -11.88
N HIS A 133 -7.61 -21.03 -10.58
CA HIS A 133 -7.21 -19.89 -9.76
C HIS A 133 -5.96 -19.21 -10.35
N VAL A 134 -4.86 -19.96 -10.53
CA VAL A 134 -3.60 -19.44 -11.09
C VAL A 134 -3.80 -18.85 -12.49
N ALA A 135 -4.57 -19.50 -13.35
CA ALA A 135 -4.87 -18.99 -14.69
C ALA A 135 -5.65 -17.66 -14.65
N THR A 136 -6.63 -17.53 -13.74
CA THR A 136 -7.41 -16.31 -13.54
C THR A 136 -6.53 -15.16 -13.06
N ARG A 137 -5.69 -15.41 -12.05
CA ARG A 137 -4.78 -14.39 -11.49
C ARG A 137 -3.74 -13.95 -12.50
N ARG A 138 -3.18 -14.88 -13.26
CA ARG A 138 -2.29 -14.58 -14.40
C ARG A 138 -2.98 -13.69 -15.43
N HIS A 139 -4.22 -14.01 -15.83
CA HIS A 139 -4.95 -13.22 -16.81
C HIS A 139 -5.18 -11.79 -16.32
N GLN A 140 -5.71 -11.61 -15.11
CA GLN A 140 -5.94 -10.30 -14.51
C GLN A 140 -4.65 -9.48 -14.42
N TYR A 141 -3.56 -10.12 -13.97
CA TYR A 141 -2.27 -9.47 -13.81
C TYR A 141 -1.67 -9.00 -15.14
N LEU A 142 -1.66 -9.84 -16.17
CA LEU A 142 -1.12 -9.46 -17.48
C LEU A 142 -2.00 -8.40 -18.16
N ARG A 143 -3.33 -8.45 -18.00
CA ARG A 143 -4.23 -7.41 -18.50
C ARG A 143 -4.02 -6.06 -17.82
N SER A 144 -3.76 -6.03 -16.51
CA SER A 144 -3.49 -4.77 -15.83
C SER A 144 -2.16 -4.16 -16.23
N LEU A 145 -1.13 -4.98 -16.49
CA LEU A 145 0.14 -4.52 -17.06
C LEU A 145 -0.01 -4.01 -18.51
N GLU A 146 -0.81 -4.68 -19.34
CA GLU A 146 -1.13 -4.19 -20.70
C GLU A 146 -1.78 -2.81 -20.65
N LEU A 147 -2.77 -2.63 -19.77
CA LEU A 147 -3.45 -1.34 -19.58
C LEU A 147 -2.48 -0.26 -19.07
N PHE A 148 -1.60 -0.60 -18.13
CA PHE A 148 -0.54 0.30 -17.67
C PHE A 148 0.38 0.73 -18.82
N LEU A 149 0.91 -0.21 -19.61
CA LEU A 149 1.82 0.11 -20.71
C LEU A 149 1.14 0.98 -21.77
N TYR A 150 -0.12 0.69 -22.08
CA TYR A 150 -0.93 1.51 -22.97
C TYR A 150 -1.05 2.94 -22.45
N ARG A 151 -1.53 3.12 -21.20
CA ARG A 151 -1.67 4.44 -20.56
C ARG A 151 -0.34 5.18 -20.48
N PHE A 152 0.72 4.49 -20.08
CA PHE A 152 2.07 5.08 -20.00
C PHE A 152 2.53 5.57 -21.37
N SER A 153 2.41 4.76 -22.42
CA SER A 153 2.85 5.13 -23.76
C SER A 153 2.08 6.33 -24.33
N ARG A 154 0.77 6.42 -24.04
CA ARG A 154 -0.08 7.55 -24.41
C ARG A 154 0.33 8.81 -23.67
N ASP A 155 0.41 8.74 -22.35
CA ASP A 155 0.58 9.92 -21.49
C ASP A 155 2.02 10.44 -21.52
N ALA A 156 3.00 9.57 -21.74
CA ALA A 156 4.40 9.98 -21.91
C ALA A 156 4.59 10.95 -23.10
N VAL A 157 3.67 10.93 -24.08
CA VAL A 157 3.65 11.86 -25.22
C VAL A 157 2.78 13.09 -24.94
N ALA A 158 1.76 12.96 -24.09
CA ALA A 158 0.75 13.99 -23.84
C ALA A 158 0.52 14.22 -22.34
N GLY A 159 0.95 15.36 -21.81
CA GLY A 159 0.71 15.74 -20.41
C GLY A 159 1.82 15.34 -19.43
N TRP A 160 2.95 14.85 -19.94
CA TRP A 160 4.10 14.46 -19.13
C TRP A 160 4.92 15.69 -18.67
N PRO A 161 5.54 15.66 -17.47
CA PRO A 161 6.39 16.76 -16.99
C PRO A 161 7.54 17.08 -17.95
N ALA A 162 7.79 18.38 -18.16
CA ALA A 162 8.93 18.87 -18.95
C ALA A 162 10.30 18.64 -18.27
N ASP A 163 10.31 18.29 -16.98
CA ASP A 163 11.52 17.99 -16.22
C ASP A 163 12.17 16.71 -16.75
N ARG A 164 13.38 16.87 -17.31
CA ARG A 164 14.14 15.79 -17.98
C ARG A 164 14.33 14.54 -17.12
N ARG A 165 14.30 14.65 -15.79
CA ARG A 165 14.41 13.48 -14.90
C ARG A 165 13.26 12.50 -15.12
N PHE A 166 12.08 13.05 -15.39
CA PHE A 166 10.87 12.29 -15.59
C PHE A 166 10.60 12.03 -17.07
N THR A 167 11.50 12.33 -18.00
CA THR A 167 11.34 11.98 -19.43
C THR A 167 12.25 10.81 -19.80
N GLY A 168 11.96 10.13 -20.91
CA GLY A 168 12.84 9.12 -21.51
C GLY A 168 12.35 7.68 -21.33
N THR A 169 13.27 6.74 -21.51
CA THR A 169 12.94 5.31 -21.55
C THR A 169 12.78 4.72 -20.16
N VAL A 170 11.79 3.84 -19.97
CA VAL A 170 11.63 3.06 -18.73
C VAL A 170 12.78 2.07 -18.59
N VAL A 171 13.55 2.20 -17.52
CA VAL A 171 14.72 1.34 -17.22
C VAL A 171 14.48 0.38 -16.07
N HIS A 172 13.37 0.52 -15.33
CA HIS A 172 12.95 -0.44 -14.33
C HIS A 172 11.47 -0.30 -13.98
N LEU A 173 10.81 -1.45 -13.81
CA LEU A 173 9.43 -1.58 -13.36
C LEU A 173 9.40 -2.49 -12.12
N SER A 174 8.60 -2.10 -11.13
CA SER A 174 8.35 -2.92 -9.95
C SER A 174 6.95 -2.71 -9.40
N VAL A 175 6.40 -3.74 -8.77
CA VAL A 175 5.12 -3.71 -8.06
C VAL A 175 5.43 -3.83 -6.56
N PRO A 176 5.44 -2.71 -5.81
CA PRO A 176 5.91 -2.66 -4.43
C PRO A 176 4.90 -3.27 -3.44
N ASP A 177 3.64 -3.44 -3.83
CA ASP A 177 2.59 -4.01 -3.00
C ASP A 177 2.10 -5.36 -3.53
N GLY A 178 1.69 -6.22 -2.61
CA GLY A 178 1.17 -7.56 -2.96
C GLY A 178 -0.33 -7.59 -3.26
N HIS A 179 -1.06 -6.48 -3.03
CA HIS A 179 -2.51 -6.47 -3.13
C HIS A 179 -2.98 -5.80 -4.42
N SER A 180 -4.15 -6.20 -4.88
CA SER A 180 -4.79 -5.62 -6.06
C SER A 180 -6.18 -5.12 -5.77
N HIS A 181 -6.62 -4.20 -6.62
CA HIS A 181 -7.96 -3.66 -6.64
C HIS A 181 -8.52 -3.74 -8.05
N ASN A 182 -9.84 -3.58 -8.18
CA ASN A 182 -10.51 -3.25 -9.45
C ASN A 182 -10.06 -4.12 -10.63
N GLY A 183 -10.10 -5.45 -10.48
CA GLY A 183 -9.74 -6.40 -11.54
C GLY A 183 -8.24 -6.70 -11.64
N GLY A 184 -7.54 -6.80 -10.51
CA GLY A 184 -6.10 -7.14 -10.52
C GLY A 184 -5.16 -5.97 -10.83
N GLN A 185 -5.64 -4.73 -10.76
CA GLN A 185 -4.80 -3.54 -10.92
C GLN A 185 -3.99 -3.27 -9.65
N ARG A 186 -2.76 -2.74 -9.81
CA ARG A 186 -1.79 -2.54 -8.72
C ARG A 186 -1.01 -1.26 -8.91
N LEU A 187 -0.46 -0.74 -7.81
CA LEU A 187 0.55 0.31 -7.86
C LEU A 187 1.77 -0.17 -8.66
N ILE A 188 2.22 0.62 -9.62
CA ILE A 188 3.44 0.31 -10.37
C ILE A 188 4.44 1.43 -10.18
N ARG A 189 5.64 1.08 -9.74
CA ARG A 189 6.76 2.00 -9.65
C ARG A 189 7.58 1.92 -10.93
N VAL A 190 7.75 3.06 -11.57
CA VAL A 190 8.44 3.25 -12.85
C VAL A 190 9.70 4.08 -12.60
N ARG A 191 10.86 3.60 -13.03
CA ARG A 191 12.10 4.39 -13.06
C ARG A 191 12.50 4.65 -14.50
N LEU A 192 12.86 5.90 -14.77
CA LEU A 192 13.26 6.38 -16.08
C LEU A 192 14.78 6.57 -16.15
N ASP A 193 15.33 6.55 -17.35
CA ASP A 193 16.76 6.76 -17.62
C ASP A 193 17.26 8.15 -17.18
N GLY A 194 16.39 9.16 -17.21
CA GLY A 194 16.63 10.49 -16.62
C GLY A 194 16.79 10.49 -15.08
N GLY A 195 16.57 9.35 -14.42
CA GLY A 195 16.75 9.16 -12.97
C GLY A 195 15.51 9.47 -12.13
N GLY A 196 14.46 10.02 -12.73
CA GLY A 196 13.16 10.21 -12.09
C GLY A 196 12.45 8.89 -11.85
N VAL A 197 11.62 8.88 -10.81
CA VAL A 197 10.83 7.72 -10.42
C VAL A 197 9.39 8.16 -10.23
N ILE A 198 8.47 7.40 -10.80
CA ILE A 198 7.03 7.69 -10.85
C ILE A 198 6.26 6.51 -10.27
N ALA A 199 5.15 6.80 -9.61
CA ALA A 199 4.11 5.87 -9.21
C ALA A 199 2.94 5.98 -10.18
N TYR A 200 2.59 4.88 -10.84
CA TYR A 200 1.31 4.68 -11.51
C TYR A 200 0.29 4.14 -10.52
N ARG A 201 -0.84 4.82 -10.37
CA ARG A 201 -1.89 4.47 -9.42
C ARG A 201 -3.21 4.23 -10.14
N PRO A 202 -3.65 2.98 -10.33
CA PRO A 202 -4.89 2.66 -11.03
C PRO A 202 -6.12 2.84 -10.14
N GLN A 203 -6.28 4.04 -9.58
CA GLN A 203 -7.38 4.43 -8.71
C GLN A 203 -7.81 5.88 -9.01
N PRO A 204 -9.04 6.29 -8.66
CA PRO A 204 -9.52 7.62 -8.95
C PRO A 204 -8.64 8.73 -8.37
N VAL A 205 -8.52 9.80 -9.15
CA VAL A 205 -7.43 10.79 -9.11
C VAL A 205 -7.63 11.88 -8.03
N HIS A 206 -8.87 12.11 -7.62
CA HIS A 206 -9.24 13.41 -7.06
C HIS A 206 -8.73 13.66 -5.63
N GLY A 207 -8.65 12.64 -4.77
CA GLY A 207 -8.18 12.81 -3.39
C GLY A 207 -6.73 13.33 -3.31
N PRO A 208 -5.76 12.51 -3.75
CA PRO A 208 -4.34 12.90 -3.74
C PRO A 208 -4.07 14.24 -4.44
N ASP A 209 -4.72 14.54 -5.56
CA ASP A 209 -4.48 15.80 -6.27
C ASP A 209 -4.97 17.03 -5.48
N ARG A 210 -6.12 16.93 -4.81
CA ARG A 210 -6.65 18.06 -4.02
C ARG A 210 -5.88 18.35 -2.74
N PHE A 211 -5.19 17.35 -2.19
CA PHE A 211 -4.47 17.51 -0.93
C PHE A 211 -2.96 17.51 -1.06
N LEU A 212 -2.37 16.84 -2.05
CA LEU A 212 -0.91 16.68 -2.15
C LEU A 212 -0.26 17.38 -3.33
N ALA A 213 -1.00 17.69 -4.40
CA ALA A 213 -0.38 18.25 -5.61
C ALA A 213 0.40 19.53 -5.29
N VAL A 214 1.56 19.69 -5.91
CA VAL A 214 2.42 20.87 -5.76
C VAL A 214 2.48 21.64 -7.08
N ALA A 215 2.17 22.92 -7.04
CA ALA A 215 2.40 23.84 -8.16
C ALA A 215 3.83 24.40 -8.11
N GLU A 216 4.29 24.96 -9.23
CA GLU A 216 5.53 25.74 -9.22
C GLU A 216 5.34 27.04 -8.39
N PRO A 217 6.42 27.68 -7.89
CA PRO A 217 6.31 28.80 -6.94
C PRO A 217 5.49 30.00 -7.44
N GLU A 218 5.52 30.27 -8.73
CA GLU A 218 4.83 31.40 -9.39
C GLU A 218 3.37 31.09 -9.75
N GLU A 219 2.97 29.82 -9.71
CA GLU A 219 1.62 29.36 -10.03
C GLU A 219 0.71 29.41 -8.79
N PRO A 220 -0.62 29.48 -8.95
CA PRO A 220 -1.54 29.31 -7.82
C PRO A 220 -1.34 27.95 -7.15
N PRO A 221 -1.66 27.82 -5.84
CA PRO A 221 -1.51 26.54 -5.15
C PRO A 221 -2.29 25.41 -5.83
N ALA A 222 -1.65 24.26 -6.05
CA ALA A 222 -2.28 23.12 -6.70
C ALA A 222 -3.12 22.24 -5.76
N SER A 223 -2.95 22.40 -4.45
CA SER A 223 -3.66 21.63 -3.42
C SER A 223 -3.82 22.41 -2.12
N VAL A 224 -4.64 21.88 -1.21
CA VAL A 224 -4.79 22.43 0.14
C VAL A 224 -3.45 22.43 0.90
N PHE A 225 -2.62 21.39 0.78
CA PHE A 225 -1.34 21.37 1.50
C PHE A 225 -0.31 22.31 0.87
N ASP A 226 -0.29 22.45 -0.46
CA ASP A 226 0.53 23.45 -1.14
C ASP A 226 0.12 24.87 -0.71
N MET A 227 -1.18 25.14 -0.65
CA MET A 227 -1.70 26.42 -0.15
C MET A 227 -1.23 26.69 1.28
N LEU A 228 -1.44 25.75 2.20
CA LEU A 228 -1.02 25.89 3.61
C LEU A 228 0.50 26.08 3.77
N ASN A 229 1.31 25.45 2.91
CA ASN A 229 2.76 25.57 2.93
C ASN A 229 3.28 26.94 2.50
N ARG A 230 2.51 27.67 1.68
CA ARG A 230 2.84 29.00 1.14
C ARG A 230 2.39 30.15 2.04
N LEU A 231 1.53 29.88 3.02
CA LEU A 231 1.05 30.90 3.96
C LEU A 231 2.18 31.39 4.88
N PRO A 232 2.10 32.65 5.35
CA PRO A 232 2.93 33.13 6.44
C PRO A 232 2.79 32.24 7.68
N ALA A 233 3.91 32.03 8.38
CA ALA A 233 3.94 31.26 9.61
C ALA A 233 2.95 31.82 10.66
N ALA A 234 2.27 30.92 11.39
CA ALA A 234 1.49 31.30 12.58
C ALA A 234 2.43 31.61 13.76
N SER A 235 3.06 30.57 14.34
CA SER A 235 4.20 30.72 15.25
C SER A 235 5.50 30.17 14.66
N GLY A 236 5.41 29.30 13.65
CA GLY A 236 6.51 28.97 12.76
C GLY A 236 6.03 28.25 11.49
N PRO A 237 6.98 27.78 10.66
CA PRO A 237 6.64 27.29 9.34
C PRO A 237 5.88 25.97 9.41
N VAL A 238 4.71 25.93 8.76
CA VAL A 238 3.98 24.70 8.46
C VAL A 238 4.56 24.09 7.18
N ARG A 239 4.84 22.79 7.22
CA ARG A 239 5.40 22.02 6.10
C ARG A 239 4.70 20.67 6.02
N LEU A 240 3.60 20.66 5.29
CA LEU A 240 2.82 19.49 4.91
C LEU A 240 3.44 18.81 3.68
N PRO A 241 3.28 17.48 3.55
CA PRO A 241 3.79 16.74 2.41
C PRO A 241 3.14 17.21 1.12
N THR A 242 3.93 17.31 0.05
CA THR A 242 3.41 17.62 -1.28
C THR A 242 4.18 16.82 -2.32
N VAL A 243 3.51 16.40 -3.38
CA VAL A 243 4.05 15.56 -4.44
C VAL A 243 3.69 16.16 -5.79
N ARG A 244 4.57 15.99 -6.78
CA ARG A 244 4.18 16.26 -8.16
C ARG A 244 3.20 15.18 -8.60
N SER A 245 2.03 15.61 -9.04
CA SER A 245 1.00 14.75 -9.62
C SER A 245 0.80 15.11 -11.08
N TRP A 246 0.45 14.12 -11.89
CA TRP A 246 0.04 14.31 -13.27
C TRP A 246 -1.22 13.52 -13.54
N VAL A 247 -2.18 14.19 -14.20
CA VAL A 247 -3.44 13.60 -14.60
C VAL A 247 -3.21 12.74 -15.86
N GLY A 248 -3.91 11.62 -15.94
CA GLY A 248 -3.92 10.80 -17.14
C GLY A 248 -4.53 11.50 -18.35
N GLY A 249 -4.22 11.03 -19.57
CA GLY A 249 -4.93 11.43 -20.78
C GLY A 249 -6.14 10.53 -21.10
N GLY A 250 -6.98 10.94 -22.06
CA GLY A 250 -8.05 10.13 -22.65
C GLY A 250 -9.29 9.90 -21.77
N ASP A 251 -10.24 9.11 -22.27
CA ASP A 251 -11.57 8.89 -21.67
C ASP A 251 -11.54 8.20 -20.30
N ASP A 252 -10.38 7.64 -19.92
CA ASP A 252 -10.17 6.91 -18.67
C ASP A 252 -9.24 7.64 -17.69
N ALA A 253 -8.93 8.92 -17.96
CA ALA A 253 -8.08 9.76 -17.12
C ALA A 253 -8.50 9.80 -15.65
N ASP A 254 -9.81 9.73 -15.36
CA ASP A 254 -10.34 9.76 -13.99
C ASP A 254 -10.15 8.44 -13.23
N CYS A 255 -9.63 7.40 -13.88
CA CYS A 255 -9.48 6.07 -13.29
C CYS A 255 -8.05 5.76 -12.83
N TYR A 256 -7.10 6.67 -13.03
CA TYR A 256 -5.71 6.48 -12.61
C TYR A 256 -4.93 7.79 -12.56
N SER A 257 -3.88 7.83 -11.76
CA SER A 257 -3.00 8.99 -11.64
C SER A 257 -1.52 8.63 -11.68
N TRP A 258 -0.69 9.62 -12.00
CA TRP A 258 0.77 9.54 -11.94
C TRP A 258 1.29 10.44 -10.84
N HIS A 259 2.21 9.93 -10.03
CA HIS A 259 2.80 10.70 -8.93
C HIS A 259 4.31 10.55 -8.93
N GLU A 260 5.03 11.60 -8.54
CA GLU A 260 6.46 11.46 -8.21
C GLU A 260 6.61 10.41 -7.09
N TRP A 261 7.47 9.42 -7.32
CA TRP A 261 7.79 8.44 -6.29
C TRP A 261 8.81 9.05 -5.33
N LEU A 262 8.34 9.40 -4.14
CA LEU A 262 9.17 9.99 -3.10
C LEU A 262 9.86 8.88 -2.29
N GLY A 263 10.98 8.38 -2.82
CA GLY A 263 11.81 7.34 -2.19
C GLY A 263 13.29 7.72 -2.12
N GLY A 264 14.06 7.00 -1.30
CA GLY A 264 15.52 7.20 -1.17
C GLY A 264 15.97 8.15 -0.05
N GLY A 265 15.07 8.48 0.89
CA GLY A 265 15.45 9.14 2.14
C GLY A 265 16.22 8.20 3.08
N PRO A 266 16.88 8.75 4.12
CA PRO A 266 17.50 7.93 5.16
C PRO A 266 16.47 7.02 5.84
N SER A 267 16.93 5.95 6.49
CA SER A 267 16.03 4.97 7.10
C SER A 267 15.00 5.63 8.04
N PRO A 268 13.80 5.05 8.20
CA PRO A 268 12.78 5.60 9.11
C PRO A 268 13.35 5.90 10.52
N ALA A 269 14.22 5.01 11.00
CA ALA A 269 14.94 5.17 12.27
C ALA A 269 15.79 6.45 12.34
N THR A 270 16.44 6.82 11.24
CA THR A 270 17.24 8.06 11.13
C THR A 270 16.35 9.28 10.87
N ALA A 271 15.20 9.10 10.22
CA ALA A 271 14.29 10.19 9.91
C ALA A 271 13.58 10.74 11.15
N VAL A 272 13.22 9.88 12.10
CA VAL A 272 12.48 10.26 13.31
C VAL A 272 13.31 11.11 14.27
N THR A 273 14.64 11.06 14.17
CA THR A 273 15.57 11.91 14.92
C THR A 273 15.93 13.19 14.17
N GLY A 274 15.45 13.36 12.93
CA GLY A 274 15.75 14.49 12.08
C GLY A 274 15.13 15.82 12.58
N PRO A 275 15.83 16.96 12.45
CA PRO A 275 15.30 18.26 12.85
C PRO A 275 13.92 18.57 12.26
N GLY A 276 12.99 18.96 13.13
CA GLY A 276 11.62 19.34 12.77
C GLY A 276 10.73 18.19 12.27
N TYR A 277 11.16 16.93 12.34
CA TYR A 277 10.33 15.77 11.96
C TYR A 277 9.01 15.78 12.76
N TRP A 278 9.11 15.87 14.08
CA TRP A 278 7.94 15.82 14.97
C TRP A 278 6.99 17.00 14.79
N ARG A 279 7.53 18.21 14.56
CA ARG A 279 6.70 19.36 14.19
C ARG A 279 5.95 19.16 12.88
N ARG A 280 6.59 18.58 11.85
CA ARG A 280 5.91 18.25 10.58
C ARG A 280 4.88 17.15 10.75
N ALA A 281 5.18 16.12 11.57
CA ALA A 281 4.24 15.06 11.90
C ALA A 281 2.99 15.63 12.60
N GLY A 282 3.18 16.52 13.57
CA GLY A 282 2.07 17.20 14.25
C GLY A 282 1.24 18.07 13.33
N ALA A 283 1.89 18.85 12.46
CA ALA A 283 1.20 19.65 11.45
C ALA A 283 0.33 18.79 10.52
N LEU A 284 0.87 17.65 10.05
CA LEU A 284 0.13 16.69 9.24
C LEU A 284 -1.04 16.08 10.01
N THR A 285 -0.85 15.67 11.27
CA THR A 285 -1.94 15.14 12.12
C THR A 285 -3.07 16.14 12.27
N ALA A 286 -2.76 17.42 12.53
CA ALA A 286 -3.78 18.47 12.61
C ALA A 286 -4.49 18.70 11.27
N ALA A 287 -3.76 18.74 10.16
CA ALA A 287 -4.34 18.88 8.84
C ALA A 287 -5.30 17.71 8.49
N CYS A 288 -4.87 16.47 8.74
CA CYS A 288 -5.72 15.30 8.51
C CYS A 288 -6.97 15.33 9.39
N GLY A 289 -6.81 15.60 10.69
CA GLY A 289 -7.94 15.66 11.63
C GLY A 289 -8.94 16.78 11.30
N ALA A 290 -8.45 17.95 10.87
CA ALA A 290 -9.27 19.07 10.46
C ALA A 290 -10.04 18.75 9.16
N LEU A 291 -9.36 18.19 8.16
CA LEU A 291 -9.91 17.95 6.83
C LEU A 291 -10.68 16.61 6.73
N GLY A 292 -10.75 15.85 7.82
CA GLY A 292 -11.45 14.56 7.86
C GLY A 292 -10.74 13.48 7.05
N ILE A 293 -9.42 13.56 6.94
CA ILE A 293 -8.58 12.60 6.22
C ILE A 293 -8.28 11.42 7.16
N THR A 294 -8.62 10.20 6.74
CA THR A 294 -8.44 8.97 7.51
C THR A 294 -7.51 7.99 6.79
N GLY A 295 -7.42 6.72 7.22
CA GLY A 295 -6.65 5.67 6.53
C GLY A 295 -5.14 5.92 6.40
N TRP A 296 -4.61 6.88 7.15
CA TRP A 296 -3.18 7.19 7.13
C TRP A 296 -2.39 6.11 7.86
N THR A 297 -1.61 5.33 7.12
CA THR A 297 -0.56 4.49 7.67
C THR A 297 0.77 5.23 7.60
N SER A 298 1.59 5.07 8.64
CA SER A 298 2.97 5.57 8.66
C SER A 298 3.85 4.73 7.74
N GLU A 299 3.61 4.79 6.43
CA GLU A 299 4.55 4.21 5.48
C GLU A 299 5.80 5.09 5.35
N ARG A 300 6.89 4.47 4.86
CA ARG A 300 8.26 4.97 5.02
C ARG A 300 8.38 6.48 4.73
N PRO A 301 9.05 7.27 5.59
CA PRO A 301 9.32 8.67 5.31
C PRO A 301 10.08 8.79 3.97
N GLY A 302 9.45 9.45 3.01
CA GLY A 302 10.09 9.87 1.77
C GLY A 302 10.71 11.26 1.93
N GLY A 303 11.77 11.53 1.17
CA GLY A 303 12.43 12.83 1.17
C GLY A 303 12.41 13.45 -0.21
N ARG A 304 12.15 14.77 -0.28
CA ARG A 304 12.37 15.58 -1.48
C ARG A 304 13.54 16.52 -1.19
N HIS A 305 14.55 16.56 -2.07
CA HIS A 305 15.75 17.39 -1.91
C HIS A 305 16.48 17.23 -0.56
N GLY A 306 16.56 16.00 -0.03
CA GLY A 306 17.20 15.73 1.26
C GLY A 306 16.44 16.25 2.49
N ARG A 307 15.20 16.76 2.32
CA ARG A 307 14.33 17.19 3.42
C ARG A 307 13.29 16.11 3.72
N TYR A 308 13.12 15.79 5.00
CA TYR A 308 12.18 14.77 5.47
C TYR A 308 10.72 15.23 5.32
N GLN A 309 9.88 14.40 4.73
CA GLN A 309 8.42 14.57 4.76
C GLN A 309 7.78 13.34 5.39
N CYS A 310 6.91 13.55 6.38
CA CYS A 310 5.99 12.50 6.82
C CYS A 310 4.97 12.33 5.70
N MET A 311 4.94 11.18 5.05
CA MET A 311 4.02 10.91 3.95
C MET A 311 3.31 9.60 4.20
N SER A 312 1.99 9.62 4.03
CA SER A 312 1.31 8.42 3.57
C SER A 312 1.15 8.57 2.08
N MET A 313 1.49 7.50 1.37
CA MET A 313 1.15 7.37 -0.04
C MET A 313 -0.36 7.12 -0.22
N GLY A 314 -1.12 6.79 0.82
CA GLY A 314 -2.56 6.51 0.77
C GLY A 314 -3.45 7.65 1.30
N LEU A 315 -3.42 8.84 0.69
CA LEU A 315 -4.24 10.00 1.11
C LEU A 315 -5.63 10.06 0.43
N GLU A 316 -6.04 8.98 -0.23
CA GLU A 316 -7.35 8.88 -0.87
C GLU A 316 -8.55 8.81 0.10
N HIS A 317 -8.31 8.64 1.40
CA HIS A 317 -9.35 8.59 2.43
C HIS A 317 -9.70 10.00 2.91
N VAL A 318 -10.71 10.61 2.33
CA VAL A 318 -11.18 11.94 2.72
C VAL A 318 -12.67 11.90 3.01
N LEU A 319 -13.08 12.26 4.23
CA LEU A 319 -14.48 12.41 4.64
C LEU A 319 -15.29 11.11 4.64
N ARG A 320 -15.21 10.40 5.77
CA ARG A 320 -16.34 9.72 6.46
C ARG A 320 -15.84 9.11 7.77
N ALA A 321 -16.48 9.45 8.88
CA ALA A 321 -16.33 8.67 10.09
C ALA A 321 -17.11 7.37 9.92
N GLU A 322 -16.46 6.23 10.16
CA GLU A 322 -17.19 4.97 10.19
C GLU A 322 -18.15 4.91 11.36
N ALA A 323 -19.20 4.12 11.15
CA ALA A 323 -20.02 3.56 12.19
C ALA A 323 -19.13 2.80 13.20
N GLY A 324 -19.23 3.19 14.47
CA GLY A 324 -18.96 2.28 15.60
C GLY A 324 -17.53 2.21 16.11
N GLU A 325 -16.48 2.37 15.28
CA GLU A 325 -15.09 2.29 15.77
C GLU A 325 -14.33 3.57 15.47
N VAL A 326 -14.14 4.36 16.53
CA VAL A 326 -13.18 5.45 16.57
C VAL A 326 -11.81 4.84 16.27
N TYR A 327 -11.30 5.02 15.05
CA TYR A 327 -9.87 4.85 14.76
C TYR A 327 -9.13 5.82 15.67
N ARG A 328 -8.76 5.32 16.86
CA ARG A 328 -7.81 5.99 17.75
C ARG A 328 -6.61 6.30 16.89
N MET A 329 -6.07 7.52 17.01
CA MET A 329 -4.76 7.85 16.49
C MET A 329 -3.79 6.74 16.86
N VAL A 330 -3.54 5.82 15.92
CA VAL A 330 -2.36 5.00 15.97
C VAL A 330 -1.28 6.01 15.66
N THR A 331 -0.68 6.47 16.75
CA THR A 331 0.45 7.39 16.81
C THR A 331 1.36 7.21 15.62
N ALA A 332 2.02 8.30 15.21
CA ALA A 332 3.23 8.32 14.39
C ALA A 332 4.40 7.47 14.95
N ALA A 333 4.14 6.48 15.80
CA ALA A 333 4.96 5.30 15.91
C ALA A 333 4.92 4.60 14.55
N GLY A 334 6.00 4.71 13.79
CA GLY A 334 6.11 3.94 12.57
C GLY A 334 5.98 2.46 12.93
N TRP A 335 4.88 1.88 12.51
CA TRP A 335 4.70 0.44 12.49
C TRP A 335 4.98 0.05 11.05
N GLU A 336 6.05 -0.72 10.84
CA GLU A 336 6.19 -1.38 9.55
C GLU A 336 5.26 -2.59 9.57
N HIS A 337 4.41 -2.68 8.55
CA HIS A 337 3.88 -3.98 8.19
C HIS A 337 5.08 -4.85 7.85
N GLY A 338 5.41 -5.81 8.73
CA GLY A 338 6.46 -6.81 8.54
C GLY A 338 6.15 -7.81 7.42
N ALA A 339 5.26 -7.45 6.50
CA ALA A 339 5.14 -8.16 5.25
C ALA A 339 6.39 -7.78 4.45
N GLY A 340 7.23 -8.77 4.11
CA GLY A 340 8.43 -8.55 3.30
C GLY A 340 8.10 -7.89 1.95
N PRO A 341 9.08 -7.74 1.04
CA PRO A 341 8.92 -7.00 -0.22
C PRO A 341 7.72 -7.41 -1.10
N THR A 342 7.13 -8.58 -0.85
CA THR A 342 5.98 -9.14 -1.59
C THR A 342 4.64 -8.96 -0.86
N GLY A 343 4.61 -8.46 0.37
CA GLY A 343 3.39 -8.35 1.14
C GLY A 343 2.78 -9.69 1.62
N ALA A 344 3.38 -10.83 1.27
CA ALA A 344 2.81 -12.13 1.56
C ALA A 344 3.08 -12.56 3.02
N PRO A 345 2.11 -13.16 3.74
CA PRO A 345 2.29 -13.71 5.09
C PRO A 345 2.91 -15.11 5.07
N VAL A 346 3.66 -15.45 4.02
CA VAL A 346 4.34 -16.74 3.87
C VAL A 346 5.85 -16.56 3.71
N ARG A 347 6.62 -17.54 4.19
CA ARG A 347 8.09 -17.59 4.07
C ARG A 347 8.54 -18.98 3.69
N LEU A 348 9.64 -19.05 2.95
CA LEU A 348 10.42 -20.27 2.85
C LEU A 348 11.31 -20.39 4.09
N ARG A 349 11.44 -21.60 4.62
CA ARG A 349 12.43 -21.94 5.64
C ARG A 349 13.24 -23.13 5.14
N ARG A 350 14.52 -23.18 5.46
CA ARG A 350 15.42 -24.25 5.05
C ARG A 350 16.20 -24.82 6.23
N ALA A 351 16.38 -26.14 6.27
CA ALA A 351 17.34 -26.83 7.11
C ALA A 351 17.95 -28.00 6.35
N GLY A 352 19.22 -27.88 5.97
CA GLY A 352 19.89 -28.85 5.09
C GLY A 352 19.23 -28.92 3.70
N THR A 353 18.73 -30.09 3.34
CA THR A 353 17.99 -30.38 2.09
C THR A 353 16.47 -30.23 2.25
N ARG A 354 15.98 -30.01 3.48
CA ARG A 354 14.56 -29.88 3.79
C ARG A 354 14.13 -28.43 3.69
N TRP A 355 12.98 -28.22 3.07
CA TRP A 355 12.38 -26.92 2.82
C TRP A 355 10.94 -26.91 3.29
N TRP A 356 10.53 -25.80 3.88
CA TRP A 356 9.17 -25.55 4.31
C TRP A 356 8.66 -24.26 3.69
N LEU A 357 7.38 -24.26 3.33
CA LEU A 357 6.59 -23.05 3.21
C LEU A 357 5.81 -22.89 4.52
N ILE A 358 6.03 -21.79 5.21
CA ILE A 358 5.40 -21.49 6.49
C ILE A 358 4.51 -20.25 6.38
N ARG A 359 3.40 -20.25 7.11
CA ARG A 359 2.62 -19.04 7.39
C ARG A 359 3.21 -18.36 8.61
N VAL A 360 3.54 -17.08 8.47
CA VAL A 360 4.00 -16.25 9.57
C VAL A 360 2.85 -15.33 9.98
N PRO A 361 2.45 -15.30 11.27
CA PRO A 361 1.45 -14.33 11.73
C PRO A 361 1.91 -12.93 11.34
N GLY A 362 0.98 -12.11 10.84
CA GLY A 362 1.26 -10.70 10.56
C GLY A 362 1.71 -10.01 11.84
N ARG A 363 3.03 -9.86 12.03
CA ARG A 363 3.57 -9.07 13.14
C ARG A 363 3.71 -7.64 12.64
N MET A 364 2.93 -6.73 13.22
CA MET A 364 3.33 -5.33 13.21
C MET A 364 4.59 -5.22 14.06
N ARG A 365 5.74 -5.00 13.41
CA ARG A 365 6.98 -4.73 14.15
C ARG A 365 6.97 -3.23 14.46
N PRO A 366 7.14 -2.82 15.73
CA PRO A 366 7.46 -1.42 16.00
C PRO A 366 8.77 -1.11 15.28
N LEU A 367 8.89 0.07 14.66
CA LEU A 367 10.18 0.55 14.17
C LEU A 367 11.18 0.52 15.34
N ARG A 368 12.08 -0.47 15.37
CA ARG A 368 13.25 -0.45 16.25
C ARG A 368 14.29 0.46 15.60
N GLY A 369 14.29 1.73 16.00
CA GLY A 369 15.41 2.63 15.75
C GLY A 369 16.50 2.44 16.81
N PRO A 370 17.75 2.87 16.54
CA PRO A 370 18.79 2.93 17.57
C PRO A 370 18.37 3.97 18.62
N GLY A 371 18.06 3.48 19.82
CA GLY A 371 17.48 4.25 20.92
C GLY A 371 15.96 4.26 20.86
N ASP A 372 15.31 3.79 21.93
CA ASP A 372 13.89 4.05 22.17
C ASP A 372 13.66 5.55 22.00
N ILE A 373 12.90 5.92 20.95
CA ILE A 373 12.56 7.31 20.71
C ILE A 373 11.73 7.77 21.89
N ASP A 374 12.32 8.62 22.73
CA ASP A 374 11.63 9.21 23.89
C ASP A 374 10.52 10.15 23.40
N ARG A 375 9.31 9.60 23.30
CA ARG A 375 8.10 10.29 22.83
C ARG A 375 7.78 11.50 23.69
N HIS A 376 8.15 11.49 24.98
CA HIS A 376 7.92 12.61 25.87
C HIS A 376 8.76 13.82 25.48
N ARG A 377 10.02 13.59 25.09
CA ARG A 377 10.93 14.65 24.64
C ARG A 377 10.49 15.33 23.35
N GLN A 378 9.80 14.59 22.47
CA GLN A 378 9.38 15.07 21.15
C GLN A 378 7.97 15.65 21.11
N LEU A 379 7.19 15.43 22.17
CA LEU A 379 5.80 15.87 22.29
C LEU A 379 5.63 17.40 22.13
N PRO A 380 6.47 18.28 22.71
CA PRO A 380 6.30 19.72 22.53
C PRO A 380 6.38 20.17 21.06
N ASP A 381 7.34 19.65 20.29
CA ASP A 381 7.48 19.95 18.87
C ASP A 381 6.28 19.46 18.07
N PHE A 382 5.79 18.25 18.38
CA PHE A 382 4.60 17.68 17.76
C PHE A 382 3.36 18.54 18.02
N LEU A 383 3.10 18.91 19.28
CA LEU A 383 1.95 19.76 19.64
C LEU A 383 2.05 21.15 19.03
N THR A 384 3.27 21.72 18.95
CA THR A 384 3.51 23.01 18.28
C THR A 384 3.14 22.92 16.81
N GLY A 385 3.57 21.86 16.12
CA GLY A 385 3.20 21.59 14.74
C GLY A 385 1.69 21.48 14.52
N MET A 386 1.01 20.75 15.40
CA MET A 386 -0.46 20.64 15.37
C MET A 386 -1.12 22.01 15.49
N PHE A 387 -0.70 22.81 16.47
CA PHE A 387 -1.28 24.12 16.73
C PHE A 387 -1.06 25.10 15.57
N ASP A 388 0.14 25.13 14.99
CA ASP A 388 0.45 25.97 13.83
C ASP A 388 -0.44 25.64 12.64
N ALA A 389 -0.52 24.36 12.26
CA ALA A 389 -1.33 23.94 11.12
C ALA A 389 -2.82 24.20 11.37
N TRP A 390 -3.33 23.86 12.56
CA TRP A 390 -4.72 24.10 12.91
C TRP A 390 -5.09 25.58 12.87
N THR A 391 -4.17 26.46 13.32
CA THR A 391 -4.35 27.91 13.29
C THR A 391 -4.46 28.42 11.85
N LEU A 392 -3.57 27.98 10.95
CA LEU A 392 -3.64 28.35 9.54
C LEU A 392 -4.94 27.86 8.88
N ILE A 393 -5.35 26.62 9.15
CA ILE A 393 -6.60 26.06 8.62
C ILE A 393 -7.82 26.85 9.13
N CYS A 394 -7.83 27.27 10.40
CA CYS A 394 -8.91 28.09 10.93
C CYS A 394 -8.96 29.48 10.28
N ARG A 395 -7.81 30.09 10.01
CA ARG A 395 -7.70 31.44 9.41
C ARG A 395 -8.08 31.45 7.94
N GLU A 396 -7.68 30.44 7.20
CA GLU A 396 -7.95 30.30 5.76
C GLU A 396 -9.16 29.40 5.46
N HIS A 397 -10.05 29.22 6.44
CA HIS A 397 -11.16 28.27 6.33
C HIS A 397 -11.99 28.48 5.06
N ASP A 398 -12.41 29.71 4.80
CA ASP A 398 -13.30 30.03 3.68
C ASP A 398 -12.56 29.81 2.35
N ARG A 399 -11.30 30.22 2.26
CA ARG A 399 -10.44 29.97 1.10
C ARG A 399 -10.22 28.47 0.84
N ILE A 400 -10.08 27.66 1.90
CA ILE A 400 -9.99 26.19 1.78
C ILE A 400 -11.31 25.62 1.30
N ALA A 401 -12.45 26.09 1.82
CA ALA A 401 -13.77 25.65 1.39
C ALA A 401 -14.02 25.98 -0.08
N ASP A 402 -13.73 27.21 -0.50
CA ASP A 402 -13.84 27.66 -1.89
C ASP A 402 -12.95 26.82 -2.82
N PHE A 403 -11.68 26.61 -2.45
CA PHE A 403 -10.77 25.77 -3.23
C PHE A 403 -11.30 24.33 -3.42
N LEU A 404 -11.88 23.75 -2.38
CA LEU A 404 -12.47 22.40 -2.44
C LEU A 404 -13.76 22.37 -3.28
N ALA A 405 -14.55 23.45 -3.26
CA ALA A 405 -15.78 23.58 -4.03
C ALA A 405 -15.55 23.83 -5.53
N ASP A 406 -14.52 24.60 -5.88
CA ASP A 406 -14.31 25.16 -7.24
C ASP A 406 -13.73 24.18 -8.28
N GLY A 407 -13.61 22.88 -8.00
CA GLY A 407 -13.07 21.96 -8.99
C GLY A 407 -13.87 20.67 -9.14
N PRO A 408 -13.33 19.66 -9.85
CA PRO A 408 -14.06 18.42 -10.13
C PRO A 408 -14.48 17.74 -8.83
N VAL A 409 -15.62 17.05 -8.92
CA VAL A 409 -16.23 16.29 -7.83
C VAL A 409 -15.18 15.41 -7.17
N LEU A 410 -14.98 15.62 -5.87
CA LEU A 410 -14.05 14.83 -5.09
C LEU A 410 -14.63 13.43 -4.92
N LEU A 411 -13.92 12.41 -5.40
CA LEU A 411 -14.18 11.03 -5.01
C LEU A 411 -13.16 10.62 -3.97
N SER A 412 -13.68 10.17 -2.85
CA SER A 412 -12.89 9.70 -1.73
C SER A 412 -13.01 8.20 -1.61
N ARG A 413 -11.88 7.53 -1.37
CA ARG A 413 -11.87 6.11 -1.02
C ARG A 413 -12.54 5.91 0.33
N VAL A 414 -13.47 4.98 0.37
CA VAL A 414 -14.10 4.50 1.60
C VAL A 414 -13.59 3.09 1.87
N SER A 415 -12.87 2.94 2.97
CA SER A 415 -12.54 1.62 3.51
C SER A 415 -13.61 1.24 4.52
N LEU A 416 -14.24 0.09 4.31
CA LEU A 416 -15.19 -0.51 5.27
C LEU A 416 -14.47 -1.33 6.34
N ARG A 417 -13.23 -1.73 6.06
CA ARG A 417 -12.29 -2.44 6.93
C ARG A 417 -10.86 -2.10 6.53
N PRO A 418 -9.86 -2.29 7.42
CA PRO A 418 -8.46 -2.19 7.06
C PRO A 418 -8.05 -3.17 5.94
N ASP A 419 -7.26 -2.71 4.97
CA ASP A 419 -6.76 -3.54 3.86
C ASP A 419 -6.02 -4.80 4.31
N VAL A 420 -5.36 -4.73 5.48
CA VAL A 420 -4.65 -5.87 6.06
C VAL A 420 -5.59 -7.02 6.39
N GLU A 421 -6.85 -6.76 6.78
CA GLU A 421 -7.83 -7.81 7.08
C GLU A 421 -8.25 -8.54 5.80
N TYR A 422 -8.60 -7.79 4.75
CA TYR A 422 -8.93 -8.39 3.45
C TYR A 422 -7.77 -9.21 2.90
N ARG A 423 -6.53 -8.72 3.05
CA ARG A 423 -5.34 -9.47 2.64
C ARG A 423 -5.20 -10.76 3.44
N GLN A 424 -5.42 -10.72 4.75
CA GLN A 424 -5.41 -11.94 5.58
C GLN A 424 -6.47 -12.93 5.11
N VAL A 425 -7.68 -12.47 4.76
CA VAL A 425 -8.75 -13.31 4.20
C VAL A 425 -8.32 -13.95 2.88
N LEU A 426 -7.81 -13.17 1.93
CA LEU A 426 -7.35 -13.68 0.64
C LEU A 426 -6.25 -14.73 0.80
N TRP A 427 -5.25 -14.45 1.66
CA TRP A 427 -4.18 -15.39 1.94
C TRP A 427 -4.67 -16.64 2.68
N HIS A 428 -5.61 -16.49 3.62
CA HIS A 428 -6.23 -17.62 4.30
C HIS A 428 -6.93 -18.54 3.28
N ARG A 429 -7.77 -17.99 2.39
CA ARG A 429 -8.43 -18.77 1.32
C ARG A 429 -7.44 -19.52 0.45
N ILE A 430 -6.37 -18.88 0.01
CA ILE A 430 -5.33 -19.52 -0.84
C ILE A 430 -4.68 -20.71 -0.13
N THR A 431 -4.53 -20.62 1.20
CA THR A 431 -3.74 -21.60 1.97
C THR A 431 -4.58 -22.63 2.72
N THR A 432 -5.88 -22.40 2.93
CA THR A 432 -6.81 -23.33 3.60
C THR A 432 -7.96 -23.79 2.72
N GLY A 433 -8.22 -23.13 1.59
CA GLY A 433 -9.38 -23.42 0.75
C GLY A 433 -10.71 -22.89 1.31
N ALA A 434 -10.69 -22.24 2.47
CA ALA A 434 -11.88 -21.81 3.20
C ALA A 434 -11.85 -20.31 3.55
N GLU A 435 -12.99 -19.77 3.97
CA GLU A 435 -13.07 -18.44 4.61
C GLU A 435 -12.53 -18.51 6.04
N PRO A 436 -11.93 -17.43 6.57
CA PRO A 436 -11.62 -17.34 7.98
C PRO A 436 -12.90 -17.49 8.84
N PRO A 437 -12.81 -18.11 10.03
CA PRO A 437 -13.91 -18.11 10.99
C PRO A 437 -14.35 -16.68 11.32
N ASN A 438 -15.65 -16.47 11.50
CA ASN A 438 -16.25 -15.16 11.82
C ASN A 438 -16.11 -14.08 10.72
N TRP A 439 -15.60 -14.43 9.54
CA TRP A 439 -15.57 -13.51 8.41
C TRP A 439 -16.95 -13.40 7.75
N SER A 440 -17.60 -12.25 7.91
CA SER A 440 -18.89 -11.94 7.27
C SER A 440 -18.77 -10.66 6.45
N PRO A 441 -18.35 -10.73 5.18
CA PRO A 441 -18.26 -9.56 4.30
C PRO A 441 -19.65 -9.17 3.78
N HIS A 442 -19.87 -7.87 3.60
CA HIS A 442 -20.97 -7.32 2.82
C HIS A 442 -20.98 -7.94 1.41
N PRO A 443 -22.15 -8.13 0.76
CA PRO A 443 -22.22 -8.72 -0.58
C PRO A 443 -21.30 -8.04 -1.60
N ALA A 444 -21.16 -6.72 -1.55
CA ALA A 444 -20.26 -5.99 -2.43
C ALA A 444 -18.76 -6.21 -2.13
N GLU A 445 -18.38 -6.45 -0.87
CA GLU A 445 -17.01 -6.84 -0.52
C GLU A 445 -16.73 -8.27 -1.03
N ARG A 446 -17.71 -9.17 -0.85
CA ARG A 446 -17.63 -10.56 -1.30
C ARG A 446 -17.34 -10.67 -2.79
N GLU A 447 -18.05 -9.90 -3.62
CA GLU A 447 -17.87 -9.90 -5.07
C GLU A 447 -16.43 -9.52 -5.48
N GLN A 448 -15.81 -8.54 -4.80
CA GLN A 448 -14.42 -8.14 -5.07
C GLN A 448 -13.42 -9.18 -4.55
N LEU A 449 -13.66 -9.75 -3.37
CA LEU A 449 -12.83 -10.80 -2.79
C LEU A 449 -12.86 -12.09 -3.61
N GLU A 450 -14.00 -12.45 -4.19
CA GLU A 450 -14.14 -13.60 -5.11
C GLU A 450 -13.30 -13.44 -6.38
N ARG A 451 -13.03 -12.20 -6.80
CA ARG A 451 -12.09 -11.90 -7.89
C ARG A 451 -10.62 -11.92 -7.47
N GLY A 452 -10.34 -12.05 -6.17
CA GLY A 452 -8.99 -11.99 -5.60
C GLY A 452 -8.47 -10.56 -5.39
N ASP A 453 -9.37 -9.58 -5.23
CA ASP A 453 -9.01 -8.19 -4.99
C ASP A 453 -9.37 -7.76 -3.56
N VAL A 454 -8.60 -6.82 -3.02
CA VAL A 454 -8.98 -6.07 -1.83
C VAL A 454 -10.12 -5.12 -2.22
N PRO A 455 -11.27 -5.15 -1.51
CA PRO A 455 -12.40 -4.28 -1.81
C PRO A 455 -12.01 -2.80 -1.86
N TYR A 456 -12.41 -2.14 -2.93
CA TYR A 456 -12.20 -0.71 -3.14
C TYR A 456 -13.54 -0.03 -3.39
N PHE A 457 -13.90 0.92 -2.53
CA PHE A 457 -15.11 1.72 -2.67
C PHE A 457 -14.76 3.20 -2.71
N VAL A 458 -15.58 3.98 -3.41
CA VAL A 458 -15.50 5.44 -3.40
C VAL A 458 -16.85 6.05 -3.09
N ALA A 459 -16.84 7.26 -2.54
CA ALA A 459 -18.03 8.07 -2.33
C ALA A 459 -17.71 9.54 -2.61
N GLU A 460 -18.74 10.29 -2.97
CA GLU A 460 -18.68 11.75 -2.97
C GLU A 460 -18.85 12.27 -1.54
N PRO A 461 -18.18 13.37 -1.14
CA PRO A 461 -18.40 14.01 0.13
C PRO A 461 -19.89 14.27 0.40
N GLY A 462 -20.42 13.63 1.44
CA GLY A 462 -21.83 13.79 1.85
C GLY A 462 -22.83 12.85 1.17
N ASP A 463 -22.47 12.13 0.09
CA ASP A 463 -23.36 11.19 -0.60
C ASP A 463 -23.44 9.85 0.14
N PRO A 464 -24.56 9.45 0.77
CA PRO A 464 -24.69 8.19 1.53
C PRO A 464 -24.28 6.95 0.74
N ASP A 465 -24.36 6.99 -0.59
CA ASP A 465 -24.08 5.85 -1.43
C ASP A 465 -22.59 5.59 -1.63
N LEU A 466 -22.26 4.31 -1.76
CA LEU A 466 -20.92 3.87 -2.12
C LEU A 466 -20.90 3.44 -3.58
N TRP A 467 -19.72 3.51 -4.17
CA TRP A 467 -19.50 3.15 -5.56
C TRP A 467 -18.33 2.19 -5.65
N ALA A 468 -18.52 1.05 -6.30
CA ALA A 468 -17.43 0.18 -6.72
C ALA A 468 -17.00 0.55 -8.16
N LEU A 469 -15.70 0.46 -8.44
CA LEU A 469 -15.17 0.71 -9.78
C LEU A 469 -15.24 -0.56 -10.62
N TRP A 470 -15.44 -0.41 -11.93
CA TRP A 470 -15.39 -1.56 -12.83
C TRP A 470 -13.97 -2.12 -12.95
N ALA A 471 -13.88 -3.43 -13.11
CA ALA A 471 -12.65 -4.08 -13.54
C ALA A 471 -12.37 -3.79 -15.03
N PRO A 472 -11.09 -3.69 -15.46
CA PRO A 472 -10.71 -3.68 -16.86
C PRO A 472 -11.35 -4.83 -17.65
N PRO A 473 -11.64 -4.65 -18.96
CA PRO A 473 -11.26 -3.51 -19.80
C PRO A 473 -12.27 -2.36 -19.80
N ARG A 474 -13.35 -2.42 -19.00
CA ARG A 474 -14.27 -1.28 -18.89
C ARG A 474 -13.52 -0.15 -18.18
N SER A 475 -13.07 0.80 -18.99
CA SER A 475 -12.14 1.87 -18.61
C SER A 475 -12.82 2.98 -17.82
N SER A 476 -14.14 2.96 -17.71
CA SER A 476 -14.94 4.00 -17.07
C SER A 476 -16.26 3.43 -16.57
N GLY A 477 -16.63 3.79 -15.34
CA GLY A 477 -17.95 3.53 -14.78
C GLY A 477 -17.91 3.25 -13.29
N ARG A 478 -19.08 3.26 -12.66
CA ARG A 478 -19.24 2.94 -11.25
C ARG A 478 -20.48 2.07 -11.06
N ILE A 479 -20.43 1.15 -10.11
CA ILE A 479 -21.59 0.37 -9.69
C ILE A 479 -22.01 0.92 -8.34
N LYS A 480 -23.25 1.40 -8.27
CA LYS A 480 -23.84 1.87 -7.01
C LYS A 480 -23.97 0.68 -6.06
N VAL A 481 -23.41 0.84 -4.87
CA VAL A 481 -23.50 -0.10 -3.75
C VAL A 481 -24.25 0.64 -2.66
N SER A 482 -25.51 0.29 -2.44
CA SER A 482 -26.26 0.83 -1.30
C SER A 482 -25.80 0.13 -0.03
N PRO A 483 -25.08 0.80 0.89
CA PRO A 483 -24.73 0.18 2.15
C PRO A 483 -26.00 0.03 3.00
N THR A 484 -26.26 -1.16 3.54
CA THR A 484 -27.22 -1.33 4.66
C THR A 484 -26.65 -0.75 5.97
N ILE A 485 -25.36 -0.41 5.97
CA ILE A 485 -24.67 0.22 7.09
C ILE A 485 -24.99 1.72 7.05
N ALA A 486 -25.68 2.22 8.08
CA ALA A 486 -25.84 3.65 8.30
C ALA A 486 -24.45 4.25 8.58
N LEU A 487 -23.83 4.81 7.53
CA LEU A 487 -22.58 5.55 7.66
C LEU A 487 -22.89 6.86 8.40
N ALA A 488 -22.38 7.00 9.62
CA ALA A 488 -22.57 8.22 10.40
C ALA A 488 -21.86 9.39 9.72
N GLY A 489 -22.61 10.38 9.25
CA GLY A 489 -22.07 11.58 8.61
C GLY A 489 -21.36 12.48 9.63
N SER A 490 -20.08 12.24 9.90
CA SER A 490 -19.22 13.26 10.51
C SER A 490 -18.51 14.01 9.38
N GLY A 491 -19.08 15.14 8.95
CA GLY A 491 -18.44 16.04 7.98
C GLY A 491 -17.10 16.57 8.52
N GLY A 492 -16.15 16.86 7.64
CA GLY A 492 -14.90 17.56 7.98
C GLY A 492 -15.16 19.05 8.30
N MET A 493 -14.09 19.79 8.60
CA MET A 493 -14.17 21.22 8.98
C MET A 493 -15.04 22.13 8.09
N PRO A 494 -15.11 22.01 6.74
CA PRO A 494 -15.81 22.99 5.91
C PRO A 494 -17.30 23.17 6.24
N SER A 495 -17.91 22.17 6.89
CA SER A 495 -19.34 22.19 7.25
C SER A 495 -19.60 22.43 8.75
N GLN A 496 -18.57 22.73 9.56
CA GLN A 496 -18.70 22.76 11.03
C GLN A 496 -18.69 24.18 11.63
N PRO A 497 -19.60 24.48 12.57
CA PRO A 497 -19.54 25.69 13.39
C PRO A 497 -18.20 25.82 14.13
N ARG A 498 -17.72 27.05 14.31
CA ARG A 498 -16.43 27.37 14.97
C ARG A 498 -16.22 26.66 16.32
N LEU A 499 -17.28 26.47 17.11
CA LEU A 499 -17.21 25.77 18.40
C LEU A 499 -16.83 24.29 18.24
N GLN A 500 -17.41 23.58 17.27
CA GLN A 500 -17.11 22.16 17.02
C GLN A 500 -15.66 21.96 16.56
N ARG A 501 -15.11 22.94 15.82
CA ARG A 501 -13.71 22.95 15.42
C ARG A 501 -12.78 22.98 16.64
N LEU A 502 -13.04 23.85 17.62
CA LEU A 502 -12.24 23.92 18.84
C LEU A 502 -12.35 22.65 19.69
N VAL A 503 -13.54 22.03 19.76
CA VAL A 503 -13.73 20.74 20.44
C VAL A 503 -12.88 19.65 19.81
N ARG A 504 -12.89 19.53 18.47
CA ARG A 504 -12.07 18.54 17.75
C ARG A 504 -10.56 18.74 17.97
N LEU A 505 -10.08 19.99 17.97
CA LEU A 505 -8.68 20.26 18.33
C LEU A 505 -8.39 19.77 19.75
N GLY A 506 -9.27 20.06 20.71
CA GLY A 506 -9.12 19.59 22.09
C GLY A 506 -9.05 18.06 22.21
N GLU A 507 -9.90 17.35 21.47
CA GLU A 507 -9.88 15.88 21.39
C GLU A 507 -8.57 15.35 20.80
N LEU A 508 -8.11 15.91 19.68
CA LEU A 508 -6.85 15.52 19.04
C LEU A 508 -5.64 15.77 19.94
N LEU A 509 -5.59 16.92 20.63
CA LEU A 509 -4.52 17.24 21.57
C LEU A 509 -4.52 16.27 22.76
N ARG A 510 -5.69 15.97 23.33
CA ARG A 510 -5.84 14.99 24.42
C ARG A 510 -5.32 13.63 23.97
N ASP A 511 -5.76 13.16 22.83
CA ASP A 511 -5.43 11.82 22.33
C ASP A 511 -3.93 11.71 22.01
N ALA A 512 -3.30 12.79 21.51
CA ALA A 512 -1.85 12.84 21.26
C ALA A 512 -1.06 12.71 22.57
N VAL A 513 -1.49 13.42 23.63
CA VAL A 513 -0.87 13.33 24.96
C VAL A 513 -1.06 11.95 25.58
N VAL A 514 -2.25 11.36 25.48
CA VAL A 514 -2.53 10.00 25.97
C VAL A 514 -1.60 9.00 25.29
N ALA A 515 -1.47 9.09 23.97
CA ALA A 515 -0.69 8.12 23.21
C ALA A 515 0.82 8.28 23.38
N ALA A 516 1.31 9.50 23.65
CA ALA A 516 2.70 9.74 24.06
C ALA A 516 3.02 9.15 25.45
N LYS A 517 2.02 9.05 26.34
CA LYS A 517 2.17 8.47 27.70
C LYS A 517 2.03 6.95 27.76
N GLN A 518 1.58 6.29 26.69
CA GLN A 518 1.46 4.83 26.69
C GLN A 518 2.85 4.18 26.51
N PRO A 519 3.24 3.22 27.38
CA PRO A 519 4.47 2.46 27.20
C PRO A 519 4.43 1.70 25.87
N ALA A 520 5.52 1.73 25.10
CA ALA A 520 5.62 1.11 23.77
C ALA A 520 5.21 -0.39 23.76
N ALA A 521 5.41 -1.09 24.89
CA ALA A 521 5.06 -2.49 25.06
C ALA A 521 3.53 -2.79 25.12
N ARG A 522 2.68 -1.82 25.51
CA ARG A 522 1.22 -2.04 25.63
C ARG A 522 0.43 -1.73 24.35
N ALA A 523 1.00 -0.96 23.41
CA ALA A 523 0.32 -0.63 22.16
C ALA A 523 0.13 -1.85 21.23
N GLY A 524 1.01 -2.86 21.32
CA GLY A 524 0.92 -4.09 20.51
C GLY A 524 -0.13 -5.10 21.00
N HIS A 525 -0.51 -5.07 22.27
CA HIS A 525 -1.47 -6.03 22.84
C HIS A 525 -2.94 -5.66 22.61
N VAL A 526 -3.25 -4.39 22.36
CA VAL A 526 -4.65 -3.94 22.19
C VAL A 526 -5.26 -4.44 20.89
N LEU A 527 -4.47 -4.71 19.84
CA LEU A 527 -4.95 -5.29 18.58
C LEU A 527 -4.93 -6.82 18.54
N ALA A 528 -4.27 -7.48 19.50
CA ALA A 528 -4.23 -8.94 19.61
C ALA A 528 -5.19 -9.50 20.68
N GLY A 529 -5.89 -8.64 21.43
CA GLY A 529 -6.64 -9.00 22.63
C GLY A 529 -8.14 -8.69 22.59
N MET A 530 -8.76 -8.56 21.41
CA MET A 530 -10.23 -8.47 21.29
C MET A 530 -10.90 -9.84 21.08
N GLU A 531 -10.26 -10.91 21.52
CA GLU A 531 -10.94 -12.17 21.83
C GLU A 531 -11.24 -12.15 23.34
N THR A 532 -12.52 -11.97 23.69
CA THR A 532 -13.10 -12.03 25.06
C THR A 532 -12.88 -10.81 25.97
N LEU A 533 -13.87 -9.91 25.99
CA LEU A 533 -14.23 -9.18 27.22
C LEU A 533 -15.57 -9.76 27.69
N PRO A 534 -15.71 -10.20 28.96
CA PRO A 534 -16.99 -10.66 29.49
C PRO A 534 -17.95 -9.48 29.63
N GLU A 535 -19.21 -9.70 29.25
CA GLU A 535 -20.32 -8.78 29.47
C GLU A 535 -20.37 -8.34 30.94
N LEU A 536 -20.05 -7.08 31.20
CA LEU A 536 -20.40 -6.44 32.47
C LEU A 536 -21.86 -5.99 32.36
N SER A 537 -22.75 -6.90 32.76
CA SER A 537 -24.11 -6.60 33.17
C SER A 537 -24.08 -5.52 34.26
N PHE A 538 -24.68 -4.36 33.98
CA PHE A 538 -25.03 -3.39 35.02
C PHE A 538 -26.42 -3.73 35.54
N ASP A 539 -26.47 -4.43 36.66
CA ASP A 539 -27.68 -4.58 37.48
C ASP A 539 -28.12 -3.20 37.97
N ARG A 540 -29.32 -2.78 37.54
CA ARG A 540 -30.04 -1.69 38.17
C ARG A 540 -30.75 -2.24 39.40
N ALA A 541 -30.24 -1.90 40.58
CA ALA A 541 -30.99 -2.03 41.82
C ALA A 541 -30.84 -0.78 42.70
N ALA A 542 -31.98 -0.09 42.86
CA ALA A 542 -32.45 0.65 44.02
C ALA A 542 -31.50 1.58 44.79
N THR A 543 -31.67 2.88 44.63
CA THR A 543 -32.27 3.75 45.66
C THR A 543 -32.77 5.06 45.06
#